data_AF-A0A178VBW6-F1
#
_entry.id   AF-A0A178VBW6-F1
#
_cell.length_a   1.000
_cell.length_b   1.000
_cell.length_c   1.000
_cell.angle_alpha   90.00
_cell.angle_beta   90.00
_cell.angle_gamma   90.00
#
_symmetry.space_group_name_H-M   'P 1'
#
loop_
_entity.id
_entity.type
_entity.pdbx_description
1 polymer ?
#
loop_
_entity_poly.entity_id
_entity_poly.type
_entity_poly.pdbx_seq_one_letter_code
_entity_poly.pdbx_strand_id
1 'polypeptide(L)'
;MNAPIIDPLQGDFPEVIEEYLEHGVIKCVAFNHRGSLLAAGCADGGCVIWDFETRGIAKEIRDSDCSAAITSVSWSKYGHRLLVSAADKSLTLWDVSTGEKIARTILQQTPLQARLNPGLSSPSLCLACPLSSAPMIVDFDIDCTTLLPVSVPEMPDVLAPPQRSKCPESNPPFSPAAACFNKCGDLVYIGNSKGEILIVDYKSVRVLALVSASGAAPVKNIVFSRNGQYLLTNSHDRTIRIYENLLPAKNVLKSLEDLGKNIDGLDGIEKMKTVGSKCLTLFREFQDSVTKMHWKAPCFSGDGEWVVGGSACKGEHKIYIWDRAGHLVKILEGPKEALIDLAWHPVHPIIVSVSLAGLVYIWAKDYTENWSAFAPDFKELEENEEYVEREDEFDLIPETEKVKVLDVNEDEEVDIDTVEKDAFSDSDTSVEELRYLPAEPIPDTNDQQDNLVESIKLIEGQISASPASEEAGQNGHHASSPQAEEMGETRGKRKRKPSEKAMELQAEKAKPLKGSGKTVRAKNRAAFDQETDDSINGGDDDDDAYY
;
A
#
# COMPACT_ATOMS: atom_id res chain seq x y z
N MET A 1 -7.15 14.83 6.19
CA MET A 1 -6.03 15.02 7.14
C MET A 1 -4.82 15.31 6.28
N ASN A 2 -4.27 16.51 6.40
CA ASN A 2 -3.28 17.11 5.50
C ASN A 2 -1.86 16.62 5.82
N ALA A 3 -1.68 15.29 5.93
CA ALA A 3 -0.46 14.69 6.45
C ALA A 3 0.76 14.70 5.49
N PRO A 4 0.73 15.37 4.31
CA PRO A 4 2.01 15.79 3.77
C PRO A 4 1.96 17.25 3.28
N ILE A 5 2.10 18.17 4.23
CA ILE A 5 2.94 19.38 4.00
C ILE A 5 4.37 19.11 4.52
N ILE A 6 4.64 17.90 5.02
CA ILE A 6 5.93 17.52 5.60
C ILE A 6 6.79 16.88 4.51
N ASP A 7 7.72 17.68 4.03
CA ASP A 7 8.87 17.38 3.17
C ASP A 7 8.58 16.88 1.74
N PRO A 8 8.38 17.79 0.76
CA PRO A 8 8.21 17.45 -0.66
C PRO A 8 9.45 16.80 -1.31
N LEU A 9 10.58 16.69 -0.60
CA LEU A 9 11.81 16.07 -1.12
C LEU A 9 11.90 14.58 -0.81
N GLN A 10 10.99 14.08 0.02
CA GLN A 10 11.10 12.78 0.64
C GLN A 10 10.22 11.80 -0.16
N GLY A 11 10.74 10.64 -0.60
CA GLY A 11 10.08 9.76 -1.61
C GLY A 11 8.67 9.22 -1.30
N ASP A 12 7.99 8.74 -2.35
CA ASP A 12 6.53 8.44 -2.37
C ASP A 12 6.13 6.98 -2.09
N PHE A 13 7.01 6.15 -1.53
CA PHE A 13 6.74 4.73 -1.29
C PHE A 13 7.33 4.24 0.06
N PRO A 14 6.76 3.17 0.67
CA PRO A 14 7.25 2.65 1.94
C PRO A 14 8.57 1.90 1.79
N GLU A 15 9.37 1.86 2.86
CA GLU A 15 10.71 1.28 2.86
C GLU A 15 10.96 0.29 3.99
N VAL A 16 10.39 0.53 5.17
CA VAL A 16 10.69 -0.21 6.41
C VAL A 16 9.42 -0.70 7.07
N ILE A 17 9.54 -1.76 7.88
CA ILE A 17 8.46 -2.16 8.79
C ILE A 17 8.49 -1.20 9.98
N GLU A 18 7.43 -0.41 10.14
CA GLU A 18 7.24 0.50 11.26
C GLU A 18 6.77 -0.28 12.49
N GLU A 19 5.73 -1.09 12.32
CA GLU A 19 5.08 -1.82 13.40
C GLU A 19 4.40 -3.10 12.88
N TYR A 20 3.94 -3.95 13.80
CA TYR A 20 3.06 -5.07 13.50
C TYR A 20 1.84 -5.07 14.43
N LEU A 21 0.68 -5.42 13.89
CA LEU A 21 -0.55 -5.63 14.64
C LEU A 21 -0.78 -7.13 14.86
N GLU A 22 -1.28 -7.45 16.05
CA GLU A 22 -1.50 -8.81 16.53
C GLU A 22 -2.95 -8.94 17.03
N HIS A 23 -3.71 -9.86 16.42
CA HIS A 23 -5.02 -10.28 16.92
C HIS A 23 -5.39 -11.65 16.35
N GLY A 24 -5.06 -12.72 17.07
CA GLY A 24 -5.26 -14.09 16.58
C GLY A 24 -4.52 -14.36 15.26
N VAL A 25 -5.06 -15.26 14.44
CA VAL A 25 -4.45 -15.60 13.14
C VAL A 25 -5.21 -14.89 12.01
N ILE A 26 -4.69 -13.75 11.54
CA ILE A 26 -5.27 -13.00 10.42
C ILE A 26 -5.06 -13.72 9.08
N LYS A 27 -6.06 -13.65 8.19
CA LYS A 27 -6.06 -14.26 6.85
C LYS A 27 -6.23 -13.27 5.71
N CYS A 28 -6.95 -12.17 5.93
CA CYS A 28 -7.17 -11.14 4.94
C CYS A 28 -7.34 -9.77 5.60
N VAL A 29 -7.04 -8.71 4.86
CA VAL A 29 -7.15 -7.32 5.33
C VAL A 29 -7.77 -6.42 4.26
N ALA A 30 -8.47 -5.38 4.69
CA ALA A 30 -8.94 -4.33 3.80
C ALA A 30 -9.06 -2.98 4.53
N PHE A 31 -8.56 -1.93 3.91
CA PHE A 31 -8.82 -0.55 4.34
C PHE A 31 -10.23 -0.10 3.98
N ASN A 32 -10.81 0.76 4.81
CA ASN A 32 -11.94 1.59 4.39
C ASN A 32 -11.49 2.60 3.32
N HIS A 33 -12.44 3.32 2.72
CA HIS A 33 -12.14 4.17 1.56
C HIS A 33 -11.13 5.29 1.86
N ARG A 34 -11.14 5.89 3.05
CA ARG A 34 -10.13 6.88 3.49
C ARG A 34 -8.84 6.29 4.02
N GLY A 35 -8.83 5.04 4.47
CA GLY A 35 -7.70 4.41 5.16
C GLY A 35 -7.66 4.61 6.68
N SER A 36 -8.66 5.28 7.27
CA SER A 36 -8.70 5.46 8.74
C SER A 36 -9.00 4.17 9.50
N LEU A 37 -9.69 3.21 8.89
CA LEU A 37 -10.01 1.93 9.51
C LEU A 37 -9.45 0.78 8.69
N LEU A 38 -8.89 -0.22 9.38
CA LEU A 38 -8.39 -1.45 8.80
C LEU A 38 -9.21 -2.63 9.34
N ALA A 39 -10.00 -3.27 8.48
CA ALA A 39 -10.66 -4.53 8.81
C ALA A 39 -9.72 -5.70 8.53
N ALA A 40 -9.68 -6.66 9.44
CA ALA A 40 -8.92 -7.88 9.31
C ALA A 40 -9.79 -9.10 9.67
N GLY A 41 -9.74 -10.11 8.81
CA GLY A 41 -10.48 -11.36 8.99
C GLY A 41 -9.60 -12.42 9.64
N CYS A 42 -10.08 -13.03 10.72
CA CYS A 42 -9.35 -14.05 11.48
C CYS A 42 -9.71 -15.48 11.04
N ALA A 43 -8.83 -16.43 11.37
CA ALA A 43 -9.02 -17.85 11.10
C ALA A 43 -10.12 -18.51 11.96
N ASP A 44 -10.53 -17.87 13.06
CA ASP A 44 -11.56 -18.33 13.99
C ASP A 44 -12.97 -17.79 13.70
N GLY A 45 -13.12 -17.02 12.60
CA GLY A 45 -14.39 -16.38 12.23
C GLY A 45 -14.61 -14.99 12.83
N GLY A 46 -13.70 -14.50 13.67
CA GLY A 46 -13.72 -13.12 14.16
C GLY A 46 -13.21 -12.12 13.12
N CYS A 47 -13.83 -10.95 13.04
CA CYS A 47 -13.33 -9.82 12.27
C CYS A 47 -12.97 -8.68 13.22
N VAL A 48 -11.70 -8.28 13.21
CA VAL A 48 -11.21 -7.14 14.00
C VAL A 48 -11.12 -5.91 13.10
N ILE A 49 -11.53 -4.77 13.63
CA ILE A 49 -11.41 -3.46 12.99
C ILE A 49 -10.47 -2.63 13.85
N TRP A 50 -9.32 -2.27 13.29
CA TRP A 50 -8.39 -1.33 13.90
C TRP A 50 -8.68 0.09 13.46
N ASP A 51 -8.57 1.02 14.39
CA ASP A 51 -8.34 2.41 14.05
C ASP A 51 -6.86 2.58 13.68
N PHE A 52 -6.63 3.02 12.45
CA PHE A 52 -5.29 3.04 11.88
C PHE A 52 -4.44 4.15 12.48
N GLU A 53 -5.04 5.23 12.99
CA GLU A 53 -4.30 6.34 13.59
C GLU A 53 -3.80 5.98 14.99
N THR A 54 -4.68 5.44 15.84
CA THR A 54 -4.32 5.04 17.21
C THR A 54 -3.67 3.67 17.31
N ARG A 55 -3.70 2.87 16.23
CA ARG A 55 -3.34 1.44 16.20
C ARG A 55 -4.16 0.57 17.17
N GLY A 56 -5.22 1.14 17.76
CA GLY A 56 -6.10 0.47 18.70
C GLY A 56 -7.16 -0.37 18.00
N ILE A 57 -7.67 -1.39 18.69
CA ILE A 57 -8.85 -2.13 18.24
C ILE A 57 -10.06 -1.21 18.43
N ALA A 58 -10.64 -0.75 17.32
CA ALA A 58 -11.84 0.07 17.32
C ALA A 58 -13.08 -0.80 17.56
N LYS A 59 -13.10 -2.01 16.99
CA LYS A 59 -14.22 -2.95 17.15
C LYS A 59 -13.83 -4.38 16.86
N GLU A 60 -14.47 -5.32 17.53
CA GLU A 60 -14.45 -6.74 17.18
C GLU A 60 -15.87 -7.19 16.83
N ILE A 61 -16.01 -7.82 15.66
CA ILE A 61 -17.27 -8.33 15.14
C ILE A 61 -17.14 -9.84 14.97
N ARG A 62 -18.11 -10.60 15.48
CA ARG A 62 -18.10 -12.06 15.39
C ARG A 62 -19.49 -12.58 15.09
N ASP A 63 -19.59 -13.48 14.12
CA ASP A 63 -20.84 -14.21 13.89
C ASP A 63 -20.97 -15.33 14.92
N SER A 64 -22.06 -15.32 15.71
CA SER A 64 -22.34 -16.41 16.66
C SER A 64 -22.47 -17.77 15.97
N ASP A 65 -22.88 -17.75 14.70
CA ASP A 65 -23.26 -18.95 13.95
C ASP A 65 -22.12 -19.48 13.06
N CYS A 66 -21.01 -18.73 12.93
CA CYS A 66 -19.87 -19.09 12.08
C CYS A 66 -18.54 -18.95 12.84
N SER A 67 -17.84 -20.08 13.00
CA SER A 67 -16.49 -20.16 13.55
C SER A 67 -15.44 -20.52 12.49
N ALA A 68 -15.82 -20.46 11.21
CA ALA A 68 -14.93 -20.79 10.11
C ALA A 68 -14.05 -19.59 9.73
N ALA A 69 -12.85 -19.88 9.21
CA ALA A 69 -11.91 -18.86 8.78
C ALA A 69 -12.51 -17.89 7.77
N ILE A 70 -12.32 -16.59 8.02
CA ILE A 70 -12.71 -15.53 7.08
C ILE A 70 -11.78 -15.59 5.86
N THR A 71 -12.36 -15.57 4.66
CA THR A 71 -11.64 -15.65 3.39
C THR A 71 -11.45 -14.29 2.73
N SER A 72 -12.37 -13.35 2.92
CA SER A 72 -12.29 -11.99 2.38
C SER A 72 -13.18 -11.04 3.18
N VAL A 73 -12.72 -9.80 3.30
CA VAL A 73 -13.43 -8.66 3.89
C VAL A 73 -13.57 -7.54 2.85
N SER A 74 -14.69 -6.84 2.83
CA SER A 74 -14.93 -5.72 1.89
C SER A 74 -15.76 -4.62 2.55
N TRP A 75 -15.27 -3.39 2.47
CA TRP A 75 -15.98 -2.21 2.94
C TRP A 75 -16.98 -1.70 1.91
N SER A 76 -18.04 -1.03 2.38
CA SER A 76 -18.85 -0.15 1.52
C SER A 76 -18.10 1.14 1.21
N LYS A 77 -18.54 1.89 0.18
CA LYS A 77 -17.91 3.15 -0.24
C LYS A 77 -17.72 4.14 0.92
N TYR A 78 -18.69 4.20 1.83
CA TYR A 78 -18.68 5.11 2.97
C TYR A 78 -18.27 4.47 4.29
N GLY A 79 -17.89 3.20 4.30
CA GLY A 79 -17.40 2.53 5.51
C GLY A 79 -18.46 2.10 6.53
N HIS A 80 -19.75 2.43 6.32
CA HIS A 80 -20.82 2.04 7.26
C HIS A 80 -21.17 0.56 7.25
N ARG A 81 -20.89 -0.14 6.15
CA ARG A 81 -21.18 -1.57 6.01
C ARG A 81 -19.91 -2.35 5.72
N LEU A 82 -19.80 -3.52 6.33
CA LEU A 82 -18.72 -4.45 6.12
C LEU A 82 -19.28 -5.81 5.67
N LEU A 83 -18.79 -6.29 4.55
CA LEU A 83 -19.08 -7.63 4.06
C LEU A 83 -17.96 -8.57 4.48
N VAL A 84 -18.35 -9.64 5.16
CA VAL A 84 -17.46 -10.72 5.59
C VAL A 84 -17.86 -11.98 4.84
N SER A 85 -16.86 -12.69 4.31
CA SER A 85 -17.06 -13.98 3.65
C SER A 85 -16.20 -15.04 4.34
N ALA A 86 -16.76 -16.23 4.56
CA ALA A 86 -16.12 -17.25 5.37
C ALA A 86 -16.07 -18.63 4.68
N ALA A 87 -15.18 -19.47 5.20
CA ALA A 87 -14.93 -20.80 4.66
C ALA A 87 -16.14 -21.76 4.79
N ASP A 88 -17.08 -21.47 5.70
CA ASP A 88 -18.36 -22.17 5.87
C ASP A 88 -19.39 -21.85 4.75
N LYS A 89 -18.98 -21.08 3.74
CA LYS A 89 -19.78 -20.61 2.60
C LYS A 89 -20.75 -19.48 2.95
N SER A 90 -20.67 -18.91 4.15
CA SER A 90 -21.49 -17.77 4.54
C SER A 90 -20.93 -16.47 3.98
N LEU A 91 -21.86 -15.59 3.62
CA LEU A 91 -21.66 -14.17 3.40
C LEU A 91 -22.48 -13.44 4.46
N THR A 92 -21.82 -12.65 5.28
CA THR A 92 -22.47 -11.89 6.35
C THR A 92 -22.21 -10.40 6.15
N LEU A 93 -23.29 -9.63 6.09
CA LEU A 93 -23.27 -8.18 5.99
C LEU A 93 -23.47 -7.58 7.38
N TRP A 94 -22.57 -6.70 7.78
CA TRP A 94 -22.54 -6.07 9.09
C TRP A 94 -22.71 -4.56 8.98
N ASP A 95 -23.37 -3.99 9.99
CA ASP A 95 -23.29 -2.57 10.27
C ASP A 95 -22.04 -2.32 11.13
N VAL A 96 -21.16 -1.44 10.68
CA VAL A 96 -19.89 -1.20 11.37
C VAL A 96 -20.10 -0.36 12.63
N SER A 97 -21.04 0.58 12.58
CA SER A 97 -21.33 1.50 13.69
C SER A 97 -21.96 0.77 14.87
N THR A 98 -22.99 -0.06 14.63
CA THR A 98 -23.67 -0.82 15.69
C THR A 98 -22.97 -2.14 15.97
N GLY A 99 -22.28 -2.73 14.99
CA GLY A 99 -21.71 -4.08 15.11
C GLY A 99 -22.75 -5.18 14.96
N GLU A 100 -23.95 -4.83 14.50
CA GLU A 100 -25.04 -5.77 14.33
C GLU A 100 -25.00 -6.44 12.95
N LYS A 101 -25.46 -7.69 12.93
CA LYS A 101 -25.61 -8.48 11.71
C LYS A 101 -26.84 -7.98 10.94
N ILE A 102 -26.64 -7.40 9.76
CA ILE A 102 -27.71 -6.92 8.88
C ILE A 102 -28.34 -8.10 8.14
N ALA A 103 -27.51 -8.92 7.50
CA ALA A 103 -27.98 -10.05 6.68
C ALA A 103 -26.94 -11.17 6.66
N ARG A 104 -27.40 -12.40 6.43
CA ARG A 104 -26.55 -13.57 6.25
C ARG A 104 -27.14 -14.48 5.18
N THR A 105 -26.35 -14.82 4.17
CA THR A 105 -26.72 -15.74 3.10
C THR A 105 -25.67 -16.84 2.99
N ILE A 106 -26.09 -18.09 2.76
CA ILE A 106 -25.18 -19.23 2.59
C ILE A 106 -25.12 -19.61 1.11
N LEU A 107 -23.92 -19.65 0.55
CA LEU A 107 -23.69 -20.07 -0.82
C LEU A 107 -23.54 -21.59 -0.95
N GLN A 108 -23.66 -22.09 -2.19
CA GLN A 108 -23.43 -23.51 -2.49
C GLN A 108 -21.95 -23.91 -2.31
N GLN A 109 -21.04 -22.97 -2.57
CA GLN A 109 -19.59 -23.15 -2.51
C GLN A 109 -18.91 -22.02 -1.75
N THR A 110 -17.70 -22.28 -1.27
CA THR A 110 -16.93 -21.31 -0.48
C THR A 110 -16.51 -20.12 -1.35
N PRO A 111 -16.89 -18.88 -0.97
CA PRO A 111 -16.41 -17.67 -1.62
C PRO A 111 -14.92 -17.47 -1.32
N LEU A 112 -14.08 -17.35 -2.35
CA LEU A 112 -12.68 -16.97 -2.19
C LEU A 112 -12.53 -15.46 -1.98
N GLN A 113 -13.38 -14.70 -2.66
CA GLN A 113 -13.43 -13.26 -2.57
C GLN A 113 -14.87 -12.80 -2.68
N ALA A 114 -15.24 -11.79 -1.89
CA ALA A 114 -16.52 -11.12 -1.97
C ALA A 114 -16.31 -9.62 -1.88
N ARG A 115 -17.01 -8.84 -2.72
CA ARG A 115 -16.89 -7.38 -2.78
C ARG A 115 -18.27 -6.72 -2.82
N LEU A 116 -18.44 -5.65 -2.04
CA LEU A 116 -19.65 -4.84 -2.09
C LEU A 116 -19.69 -4.00 -3.37
N ASN A 117 -20.90 -3.69 -3.84
CA ASN A 117 -21.09 -2.77 -4.96
C ASN A 117 -20.62 -1.35 -4.55
N PRO A 118 -19.63 -0.76 -5.24
CA PRO A 118 -19.10 0.56 -4.88
C PRO A 118 -20.02 1.72 -5.28
N GLY A 119 -21.01 1.51 -6.16
CA GLY A 119 -21.89 2.55 -6.69
C GLY A 119 -23.00 2.98 -5.74
N LEU A 120 -23.28 2.21 -4.70
CA LEU A 120 -24.40 2.43 -3.78
C LEU A 120 -23.89 2.96 -2.44
N SER A 121 -24.55 3.98 -1.89
CA SER A 121 -24.25 4.55 -0.57
C SER A 121 -24.41 3.52 0.57
N SER A 122 -25.45 2.69 0.47
CA SER A 122 -25.74 1.59 1.39
C SER A 122 -25.92 0.29 0.60
N PRO A 123 -24.82 -0.38 0.22
CA PRO A 123 -24.93 -1.56 -0.63
C PRO A 123 -25.53 -2.74 0.14
N SER A 124 -26.59 -3.31 -0.43
CA SER A 124 -27.13 -4.65 -0.15
C SER A 124 -26.75 -5.64 -1.25
N LEU A 125 -26.08 -5.17 -2.30
CA LEU A 125 -25.61 -5.98 -3.42
C LEU A 125 -24.12 -6.28 -3.27
N CYS A 126 -23.74 -7.55 -3.40
CA CYS A 126 -22.34 -7.95 -3.47
C CYS A 126 -22.03 -8.89 -4.63
N LEU A 127 -20.77 -8.91 -5.04
CA LEU A 127 -20.21 -9.84 -6.01
C LEU A 127 -19.39 -10.88 -5.25
N ALA A 128 -19.75 -12.14 -5.38
CA ALA A 128 -19.04 -13.27 -4.79
C ALA A 128 -18.35 -14.10 -5.89
N CYS A 129 -17.10 -14.48 -5.64
CA CYS A 129 -16.29 -15.32 -6.51
C CYS A 129 -15.98 -16.66 -5.79
N PRO A 130 -16.76 -17.71 -6.02
CA PRO A 130 -16.53 -19.01 -5.40
C PRO A 130 -15.36 -19.79 -6.05
N LEU A 131 -14.79 -20.75 -5.32
CA LEU A 131 -13.61 -21.52 -5.75
C LEU A 131 -13.86 -22.37 -7.03
N SER A 132 -15.05 -22.91 -7.21
CA SER A 132 -15.36 -23.87 -8.29
C SER A 132 -16.73 -23.59 -8.90
N SER A 133 -17.12 -22.32 -8.96
CA SER A 133 -18.36 -21.86 -9.58
C SER A 133 -18.12 -20.55 -10.31
N ALA A 134 -19.02 -20.22 -11.24
CA ALA A 134 -19.06 -18.89 -11.83
C ALA A 134 -19.25 -17.81 -10.75
N PRO A 135 -18.68 -16.61 -10.95
CA PRO A 135 -18.95 -15.45 -10.10
C PRO A 135 -20.45 -15.15 -10.11
N MET A 136 -20.95 -14.65 -8.99
CA MET A 136 -22.38 -14.41 -8.81
C MET A 136 -22.63 -13.10 -8.08
N ILE A 137 -23.74 -12.47 -8.43
CA ILE A 137 -24.27 -11.32 -7.72
C ILE A 137 -25.24 -11.83 -6.67
N VAL A 138 -25.07 -11.38 -5.43
CA VAL A 138 -25.94 -11.68 -4.31
C VAL A 138 -26.58 -10.39 -3.86
N ASP A 139 -27.90 -10.36 -3.85
CA ASP A 139 -28.71 -9.26 -3.31
C ASP A 139 -29.27 -9.71 -1.95
N PHE A 140 -28.84 -9.04 -0.88
CA PHE A 140 -29.27 -9.35 0.49
C PHE A 140 -30.69 -8.86 0.80
N ASP A 141 -31.23 -7.88 0.07
CA ASP A 141 -32.59 -7.37 0.35
C ASP A 141 -33.66 -8.32 -0.19
N ILE A 142 -33.37 -8.95 -1.34
CA ILE A 142 -34.29 -9.86 -2.04
C ILE A 142 -33.92 -11.33 -1.78
N ASP A 143 -32.78 -11.59 -1.14
CA ASP A 143 -32.14 -12.92 -0.98
C ASP A 143 -32.04 -13.67 -2.31
N CYS A 144 -31.65 -12.94 -3.35
CA CYS A 144 -31.56 -13.44 -4.71
C CYS A 144 -30.10 -13.58 -5.12
N THR A 145 -29.76 -14.72 -5.75
CA THR A 145 -28.42 -14.96 -6.26
C THR A 145 -28.46 -15.18 -7.78
N THR A 146 -27.72 -14.35 -8.52
CA THR A 146 -27.66 -14.36 -9.98
C THR A 146 -26.26 -14.78 -10.44
N LEU A 147 -26.16 -15.90 -11.16
CA LEU A 147 -24.90 -16.37 -11.76
C LEU A 147 -24.51 -15.52 -12.97
N LEU A 148 -23.23 -15.15 -13.07
CA LEU A 148 -22.71 -14.37 -14.19
C LEU A 148 -22.10 -15.28 -15.26
N PRO A 149 -22.20 -14.90 -16.56
CA PRO A 149 -21.60 -15.65 -17.65
C PRO A 149 -20.06 -15.59 -17.59
N VAL A 150 -19.41 -16.76 -17.63
CA VAL A 150 -17.93 -16.92 -17.65
C VAL A 150 -17.40 -17.23 -19.05
N SER A 151 -18.30 -17.48 -20.00
CA SER A 151 -18.01 -17.66 -21.42
C SER A 151 -19.16 -17.11 -22.23
N VAL A 152 -18.86 -16.64 -23.44
CA VAL A 152 -19.90 -16.31 -24.42
C VAL A 152 -20.58 -17.63 -24.84
N PRO A 153 -21.92 -17.74 -24.82
CA PRO A 153 -22.60 -18.94 -25.30
C PRO A 153 -22.31 -19.14 -26.79
N GLU A 154 -21.66 -20.27 -27.12
CA GLU A 154 -21.48 -20.69 -28.51
C GLU A 154 -22.86 -21.07 -29.09
N MET A 155 -23.16 -20.56 -30.29
CA MET A 155 -24.36 -20.97 -31.01
C MET A 155 -24.27 -22.47 -31.32
N PRO A 156 -25.36 -23.25 -31.19
CA PRO A 156 -25.33 -24.66 -31.57
C PRO A 156 -25.05 -24.76 -33.08
N ASP A 157 -23.98 -25.48 -33.41
CA ASP A 157 -23.53 -25.72 -34.77
C ASP A 157 -24.64 -26.43 -35.56
N VAL A 158 -25.24 -25.74 -36.55
CA VAL A 158 -26.43 -26.20 -37.29
C VAL A 158 -26.12 -27.40 -38.22
N LEU A 159 -24.88 -27.87 -38.26
CA LEU A 159 -24.42 -28.95 -39.14
C LEU A 159 -24.08 -30.27 -38.43
N ALA A 160 -24.22 -30.37 -37.10
CA ALA A 160 -23.98 -31.64 -36.40
C ALA A 160 -25.25 -32.52 -36.38
N PRO A 161 -25.18 -33.81 -36.78
CA PRO A 161 -26.34 -34.68 -36.82
C PRO A 161 -26.89 -34.94 -35.40
N PRO A 162 -28.21 -35.11 -35.24
CA PRO A 162 -28.85 -35.20 -33.93
C PRO A 162 -28.44 -36.48 -33.20
N GLN A 163 -27.57 -36.33 -32.20
CA GLN A 163 -27.26 -37.40 -31.24
C GLN A 163 -28.44 -37.54 -30.28
N ARG A 164 -29.12 -38.70 -30.33
CA ARG A 164 -30.11 -39.10 -29.32
C ARG A 164 -29.39 -39.45 -28.02
N SER A 165 -29.99 -39.01 -26.90
CA SER A 165 -29.76 -39.43 -25.51
C SER A 165 -28.61 -38.79 -24.72
N LYS A 166 -28.96 -37.76 -23.92
CA LYS A 166 -28.96 -37.75 -22.44
C LYS A 166 -29.29 -36.32 -21.95
N CYS A 167 -29.87 -36.21 -20.76
CA CYS A 167 -30.21 -34.94 -20.09
C CYS A 167 -29.06 -33.91 -20.15
N PRO A 168 -29.34 -32.59 -20.13
CA PRO A 168 -28.31 -31.56 -20.08
C PRO A 168 -27.73 -31.47 -18.66
N GLU A 169 -27.03 -32.52 -18.24
CA GLU A 169 -26.10 -32.51 -17.10
C GLU A 169 -24.68 -32.53 -17.65
N SER A 170 -24.30 -31.46 -18.34
CA SER A 170 -22.88 -31.10 -18.46
C SER A 170 -22.77 -29.64 -18.03
N ASN A 171 -22.66 -29.44 -16.72
CA ASN A 171 -22.15 -28.20 -16.19
C ASN A 171 -20.85 -27.88 -16.95
N PRO A 172 -20.66 -26.65 -17.48
CA PRO A 172 -19.37 -26.27 -18.05
C PRO A 172 -18.29 -26.56 -16.99
N PRO A 173 -17.11 -27.09 -17.37
CA PRO A 173 -16.07 -27.45 -16.40
C PRO A 173 -15.74 -26.20 -15.58
N PHE A 174 -16.19 -26.20 -14.33
CA PHE A 174 -16.14 -25.03 -13.47
C PHE A 174 -14.69 -24.64 -13.24
N SER A 175 -14.26 -23.57 -13.89
CA SER A 175 -12.94 -23.01 -13.66
C SER A 175 -13.06 -21.76 -12.81
N PRO A 176 -12.22 -21.60 -11.77
CA PRO A 176 -12.21 -20.40 -10.96
C PRO A 176 -12.06 -19.17 -11.85
N ALA A 177 -12.94 -18.20 -11.66
CA ALA A 177 -12.92 -16.93 -12.35
C ALA A 177 -12.87 -15.82 -11.32
N ALA A 178 -11.98 -14.85 -11.55
CA ALA A 178 -11.90 -13.65 -10.75
C ALA A 178 -12.84 -12.60 -11.32
N ALA A 179 -13.49 -11.82 -10.47
CA ALA A 179 -14.37 -10.75 -10.94
C ALA A 179 -14.29 -9.50 -10.04
N CYS A 180 -14.53 -8.34 -10.65
CA CYS A 180 -14.63 -7.08 -9.92
C CYS A 180 -15.65 -6.13 -10.55
N PHE A 181 -16.20 -5.22 -9.74
CA PHE A 181 -16.95 -4.08 -10.24
C PHE A 181 -16.02 -3.03 -10.84
N ASN A 182 -16.54 -2.22 -11.77
CA ASN A 182 -15.92 -0.93 -12.11
C ASN A 182 -16.07 0.09 -10.96
N LYS A 183 -15.39 1.23 -11.06
CA LYS A 183 -15.43 2.31 -10.03
C LYS A 183 -16.87 2.67 -9.60
N CYS A 184 -17.79 2.77 -10.56
CA CYS A 184 -19.17 3.18 -10.29
C CYS A 184 -20.14 2.02 -9.97
N GLY A 185 -19.71 0.76 -10.06
CA GLY A 185 -20.58 -0.39 -9.76
C GLY A 185 -21.66 -0.71 -10.79
N ASP A 186 -21.52 -0.19 -12.01
CA ASP A 186 -22.45 -0.40 -13.13
C ASP A 186 -22.17 -1.68 -13.90
N LEU A 187 -20.90 -2.09 -13.99
CA LEU A 187 -20.44 -3.21 -14.79
C LEU A 187 -19.55 -4.13 -13.96
N VAL A 188 -19.53 -5.41 -14.34
CA VAL A 188 -18.66 -6.42 -13.75
C VAL A 188 -17.66 -6.90 -14.80
N TYR A 189 -16.39 -6.93 -14.43
CA TYR A 189 -15.30 -7.46 -15.23
C TYR A 189 -14.95 -8.85 -14.71
N ILE A 190 -14.97 -9.85 -15.58
CA ILE A 190 -14.75 -11.26 -15.21
C ILE A 190 -13.58 -11.81 -16.00
N GLY A 191 -12.56 -12.30 -15.30
CA GLY A 191 -11.44 -13.03 -15.88
C GLY A 191 -11.73 -14.52 -15.89
N ASN A 192 -11.77 -15.12 -17.08
CA ASN A 192 -12.00 -16.55 -17.21
C ASN A 192 -10.68 -17.35 -17.16
N SER A 193 -10.83 -18.67 -17.29
CA SER A 193 -9.71 -19.61 -17.26
C SER A 193 -8.92 -19.70 -18.54
N LYS A 194 -9.46 -19.16 -19.64
CA LYS A 194 -8.80 -19.05 -20.93
C LYS A 194 -7.91 -17.80 -21.02
N GLY A 195 -7.88 -16.96 -19.98
CA GLY A 195 -7.17 -15.68 -20.01
C GLY A 195 -7.93 -14.60 -20.76
N GLU A 196 -9.26 -14.64 -20.79
CA GLU A 196 -10.08 -13.59 -21.38
C GLU A 196 -10.78 -12.79 -20.27
N ILE A 197 -10.93 -11.49 -20.51
CA ILE A 197 -11.64 -10.55 -19.65
C ILE A 197 -12.97 -10.24 -20.33
N LEU A 198 -14.07 -10.57 -19.66
CA LEU A 198 -15.43 -10.33 -20.07
C LEU A 198 -15.94 -9.07 -19.37
N ILE A 199 -16.55 -8.16 -20.13
CA ILE A 199 -17.28 -7.01 -19.59
C ILE A 199 -18.75 -7.37 -19.59
N VAL A 200 -19.37 -7.41 -18.42
CA VAL A 200 -20.72 -7.94 -18.21
C VAL A 200 -21.62 -6.88 -17.56
N ASP A 201 -22.79 -6.67 -18.14
CA ASP A 201 -23.90 -6.02 -17.44
C ASP A 201 -24.60 -7.08 -16.58
N TYR A 202 -24.48 -6.93 -15.26
CA TYR A 202 -25.05 -7.87 -14.32
C TYR A 202 -26.57 -7.72 -14.15
N LYS A 203 -27.16 -6.57 -14.51
CA LYS A 203 -28.61 -6.34 -14.43
C LYS A 203 -29.32 -7.11 -15.53
N SER A 204 -28.78 -7.07 -16.74
CA SER A 204 -29.30 -7.82 -17.89
C SER A 204 -28.71 -9.22 -18.04
N VAL A 205 -27.65 -9.55 -17.28
CA VAL A 205 -26.85 -10.78 -17.36
C VAL A 205 -26.34 -11.01 -18.80
N ARG A 206 -25.76 -9.96 -19.41
CA ARG A 206 -25.27 -10.00 -20.79
C ARG A 206 -23.79 -9.63 -20.87
N VAL A 207 -23.05 -10.38 -21.67
CA VAL A 207 -21.67 -10.04 -22.05
C VAL A 207 -21.73 -8.92 -23.10
N LEU A 208 -21.11 -7.80 -22.79
CA LEU A 208 -21.05 -6.62 -23.66
C LEU A 208 -19.77 -6.60 -24.52
N ALA A 209 -18.66 -7.07 -23.96
CA ALA A 209 -17.37 -7.07 -24.63
C ALA A 209 -16.46 -8.18 -24.12
N LEU A 210 -15.49 -8.57 -24.96
CA LEU A 210 -14.52 -9.62 -24.68
C LEU A 210 -13.12 -9.10 -25.00
N VAL A 211 -12.17 -9.29 -24.08
CA VAL A 211 -10.76 -8.88 -24.26
C VAL A 211 -9.89 -10.09 -24.01
N SER A 212 -9.13 -10.53 -25.01
CA SER A 212 -8.19 -11.63 -24.85
C SER A 212 -6.90 -11.10 -24.22
N ALA A 213 -6.53 -11.60 -23.05
CA ALA A 213 -5.22 -11.31 -22.48
C ALA A 213 -4.13 -12.04 -23.26
N SER A 214 -2.96 -11.42 -23.32
CA SER A 214 -1.75 -12.10 -23.80
C SER A 214 -1.47 -13.33 -22.92
N GLY A 215 -1.11 -14.47 -23.50
CA GLY A 215 -0.67 -15.65 -22.74
C GLY A 215 -1.71 -16.72 -22.39
N ALA A 216 -3.00 -16.52 -22.69
CA ALA A 216 -4.07 -17.53 -22.55
C ALA A 216 -4.09 -18.31 -21.20
N ALA A 217 -3.71 -17.64 -20.10
CA ALA A 217 -3.59 -18.25 -18.79
C ALA A 217 -4.77 -17.85 -17.88
N PRO A 218 -5.21 -18.73 -16.95
CA PRO A 218 -6.31 -18.41 -16.04
C PRO A 218 -6.06 -17.15 -15.21
N VAL A 219 -7.05 -16.25 -15.17
CA VAL A 219 -6.99 -15.03 -14.37
C VAL A 219 -7.39 -15.34 -12.92
N LYS A 220 -6.47 -15.09 -11.98
CA LYS A 220 -6.64 -15.36 -10.54
C LYS A 220 -7.18 -14.18 -9.75
N ASN A 221 -6.85 -12.96 -10.15
CA ASN A 221 -7.30 -11.74 -9.48
C ASN A 221 -7.50 -10.64 -10.51
N ILE A 222 -8.52 -9.80 -10.29
CA ILE A 222 -8.82 -8.61 -11.07
C ILE A 222 -9.12 -7.46 -10.10
N VAL A 223 -8.46 -6.31 -10.29
CA VAL A 223 -8.57 -5.13 -9.43
C VAL A 223 -8.54 -3.87 -10.29
N PHE A 224 -9.45 -2.93 -10.06
CA PHE A 224 -9.37 -1.59 -10.64
C PHE A 224 -8.51 -0.68 -9.79
N SER A 225 -7.80 0.25 -10.43
CA SER A 225 -7.26 1.42 -9.75
C SER A 225 -8.38 2.26 -9.14
N ARG A 226 -8.08 3.01 -8.07
CA ARG A 226 -9.08 3.82 -7.37
C ARG A 226 -9.74 4.87 -8.26
N ASN A 227 -9.00 5.41 -9.22
CA ASN A 227 -9.52 6.35 -10.21
C ASN A 227 -10.35 5.68 -11.33
N GLY A 228 -10.32 4.34 -11.44
CA GLY A 228 -11.03 3.55 -12.45
C GLY A 228 -10.41 3.56 -13.85
N GLN A 229 -9.25 4.20 -14.03
CA GLN A 229 -8.55 4.34 -15.31
C GLN A 229 -7.73 3.11 -15.67
N TYR A 230 -7.32 2.29 -14.70
CA TYR A 230 -6.49 1.12 -14.94
C TYR A 230 -7.12 -0.12 -14.33
N LEU A 231 -6.96 -1.25 -15.02
CA LEU A 231 -7.38 -2.57 -14.58
C LEU A 231 -6.16 -3.48 -14.47
N LEU A 232 -5.91 -3.99 -13.28
CA LEU A 232 -4.87 -4.97 -13.00
C LEU A 232 -5.46 -6.38 -13.06
N THR A 233 -4.74 -7.29 -13.70
CA THR A 233 -5.03 -8.72 -13.68
C THR A 233 -3.80 -9.51 -13.25
N ASN A 234 -4.00 -10.54 -12.44
CA ASN A 234 -2.96 -11.49 -12.04
C ASN A 234 -3.27 -12.85 -12.64
N SER A 235 -2.37 -13.36 -13.48
CA SER A 235 -2.60 -14.58 -14.24
C SER A 235 -1.79 -15.77 -13.72
N HIS A 236 -2.20 -17.00 -14.05
CA HIS A 236 -1.48 -18.19 -13.60
C HIS A 236 -0.08 -18.30 -14.22
N ASP A 237 0.18 -17.64 -15.34
CA ASP A 237 1.48 -17.56 -16.01
C ASP A 237 2.54 -16.72 -15.27
N ARG A 238 2.23 -16.24 -14.05
CA ARG A 238 3.14 -15.47 -13.18
C ARG A 238 3.38 -14.03 -13.63
N THR A 239 2.51 -13.53 -14.51
CA THR A 239 2.54 -12.14 -14.95
C THR A 239 1.39 -11.35 -14.34
N ILE A 240 1.70 -10.12 -13.92
CA ILE A 240 0.71 -9.10 -13.62
C ILE A 240 0.56 -8.26 -14.88
N ARG A 241 -0.68 -8.00 -15.32
CA ARG A 241 -0.97 -7.18 -16.49
C ARG A 241 -1.82 -6.00 -16.11
N ILE A 242 -1.49 -4.84 -16.66
CA ILE A 242 -2.25 -3.61 -16.49
C ILE A 242 -2.88 -3.25 -17.83
N TYR A 243 -4.18 -3.01 -17.81
CA TYR A 243 -4.96 -2.52 -18.93
C TYR A 243 -5.38 -1.09 -18.65
N GLU A 244 -5.31 -0.23 -19.65
CA GLU A 244 -5.93 1.08 -19.61
C GLU A 244 -7.41 0.96 -19.95
N ASN A 245 -8.26 1.56 -19.12
CA ASN A 245 -9.70 1.59 -19.27
C ASN A 245 -10.11 2.85 -20.02
N LEU A 246 -10.50 2.68 -21.28
CA LEU A 246 -10.88 3.76 -22.19
C LEU A 246 -12.38 4.10 -22.08
N LEU A 247 -13.12 3.41 -21.21
CA LEU A 247 -14.52 3.70 -21.00
C LEU A 247 -14.72 4.95 -20.11
N PRO A 248 -15.72 5.79 -20.42
CA PRO A 248 -15.99 6.98 -19.63
C PRO A 248 -16.48 6.62 -18.22
N ALA A 249 -16.28 7.52 -17.26
CA ALA A 249 -16.72 7.30 -15.87
C ALA A 249 -18.26 7.27 -15.70
N LYS A 250 -19.01 7.89 -16.61
CA LYS A 250 -20.48 7.96 -16.60
C LYS A 250 -21.05 7.53 -17.95
N ASN A 251 -22.27 6.99 -17.96
CA ASN A 251 -22.96 6.52 -19.17
C ASN A 251 -22.25 5.39 -19.92
N VAL A 252 -21.52 4.52 -19.21
CA VAL A 252 -20.69 3.46 -19.78
C VAL A 252 -21.47 2.55 -20.74
N LEU A 253 -22.69 2.18 -20.36
CA LEU A 253 -23.57 1.32 -21.16
C LEU A 253 -23.90 1.93 -22.53
N LYS A 254 -24.23 3.22 -22.59
CA LYS A 254 -24.54 3.91 -23.85
C LYS A 254 -23.33 3.96 -24.77
N SER A 255 -22.16 4.28 -24.22
CA SER A 255 -20.92 4.31 -24.97
C SER A 255 -20.57 2.93 -25.56
N LEU A 256 -20.75 1.85 -24.80
CA LEU A 256 -20.57 0.47 -25.26
C LEU A 256 -21.55 0.11 -26.39
N GLU A 257 -22.82 0.47 -26.25
CA GLU A 257 -23.82 0.24 -27.29
C GLU A 257 -23.49 0.99 -28.58
N ASP A 258 -23.04 2.23 -28.49
CA ASP A 258 -22.69 3.05 -29.66
C ASP A 258 -21.41 2.55 -30.33
N LEU A 259 -20.41 2.10 -29.55
CA LEU A 259 -19.23 1.37 -30.05
C LEU A 259 -19.63 0.10 -30.80
N GLY A 260 -20.63 -0.63 -30.31
CA GLY A 260 -21.18 -1.81 -30.94
C GLY A 260 -21.93 -1.52 -32.24
N LYS A 261 -22.71 -0.43 -32.32
CA LYS A 261 -23.45 -0.07 -33.56
C LYS A 261 -22.52 0.32 -34.71
N ASN A 262 -21.37 0.91 -34.42
CA ASN A 262 -20.41 1.34 -35.44
C ASN A 262 -19.61 0.20 -36.11
N ILE A 263 -19.86 -1.06 -35.71
CA ILE A 263 -19.17 -2.24 -36.23
C ILE A 263 -20.19 -3.13 -36.95
N ASP A 264 -20.29 -2.94 -38.27
CA ASP A 264 -21.13 -3.74 -39.16
C ASP A 264 -20.32 -4.86 -39.83
N GLY A 265 -20.93 -6.05 -39.99
CA GLY A 265 -20.38 -7.13 -40.82
C GLY A 265 -19.51 -8.20 -40.13
N LEU A 266 -19.33 -8.16 -38.81
CA LEU A 266 -18.60 -9.19 -38.04
C LEU A 266 -19.54 -10.13 -37.27
N ASP A 267 -19.11 -11.38 -37.08
CA ASP A 267 -19.81 -12.36 -36.24
C ASP A 267 -19.89 -11.88 -34.78
N GLY A 268 -20.88 -12.34 -34.02
CA GLY A 268 -21.19 -11.82 -32.68
C GLY A 268 -20.00 -11.83 -31.71
N ILE A 269 -19.18 -12.89 -31.76
CA ILE A 269 -17.97 -13.01 -30.92
C ILE A 269 -16.85 -12.08 -31.39
N GLU A 270 -16.59 -12.01 -32.69
CA GLU A 270 -15.56 -11.12 -33.24
C GLU A 270 -15.91 -9.65 -33.03
N LYS A 271 -17.19 -9.30 -33.15
CA LYS A 271 -17.73 -8.00 -32.78
C LYS A 271 -17.48 -7.69 -31.31
N MET A 272 -17.76 -8.60 -30.38
CA MET A 272 -17.47 -8.43 -28.95
C MET A 272 -15.97 -8.27 -28.66
N LYS A 273 -15.11 -9.00 -29.39
CA LYS A 273 -13.65 -8.84 -29.29
C LYS A 273 -13.18 -7.47 -29.77
N THR A 274 -13.75 -7.01 -30.87
CA THR A 274 -13.44 -5.69 -31.45
C THR A 274 -13.89 -4.57 -30.52
N VAL A 275 -15.10 -4.67 -29.94
CA VAL A 275 -15.57 -3.74 -28.90
C VAL A 275 -14.63 -3.78 -27.69
N GLY A 276 -14.28 -4.97 -27.20
CA GLY A 276 -13.39 -5.13 -26.05
C GLY A 276 -12.03 -4.46 -26.24
N SER A 277 -11.39 -4.64 -27.39
CA SER A 277 -10.10 -4.00 -27.71
C SER A 277 -10.14 -2.46 -27.72
N LYS A 278 -11.33 -1.87 -27.93
CA LYS A 278 -11.56 -0.42 -27.82
C LYS A 278 -11.89 0.02 -26.39
N CYS A 279 -12.27 -0.90 -25.50
CA CYS A 279 -12.58 -0.63 -24.10
C CYS A 279 -11.37 -0.78 -23.19
N LEU A 280 -10.57 -1.84 -23.41
CA LEU A 280 -9.37 -2.12 -22.65
C LEU A 280 -8.19 -2.34 -23.58
N THR A 281 -7.13 -1.59 -23.36
CA THR A 281 -5.85 -1.74 -24.07
C THR A 281 -4.79 -2.23 -23.10
N LEU A 282 -4.00 -3.23 -23.49
CA LEU A 282 -2.89 -3.69 -22.65
C LEU A 282 -1.85 -2.57 -22.57
N PHE A 283 -1.58 -2.09 -21.36
CA PHE A 283 -0.64 -1.02 -21.08
C PHE A 283 0.75 -1.60 -20.77
N ARG A 284 0.85 -2.48 -19.76
CA ARG A 284 2.12 -3.07 -19.31
C ARG A 284 1.96 -4.47 -18.72
N GLU A 285 3.06 -5.23 -18.74
CA GLU A 285 3.20 -6.53 -18.10
C GLU A 285 4.37 -6.50 -17.11
N PHE A 286 4.18 -7.10 -15.93
CA PHE A 286 5.17 -7.19 -14.87
C PHE A 286 5.39 -8.65 -14.53
N GLN A 287 6.65 -9.05 -14.46
CA GLN A 287 7.07 -10.40 -14.11
C GLN A 287 8.47 -10.38 -13.52
N ASP A 288 8.76 -11.34 -12.66
CA ASP A 288 10.13 -11.61 -12.25
C ASP A 288 10.77 -12.56 -13.27
N SER A 289 11.64 -12.01 -14.13
CA SER A 289 12.35 -12.77 -15.15
C SER A 289 13.40 -13.72 -14.57
N VAL A 290 13.87 -13.46 -13.34
CA VAL A 290 14.94 -14.22 -12.67
C VAL A 290 14.36 -15.41 -11.94
N THR A 291 13.49 -15.19 -10.95
CA THR A 291 12.98 -16.30 -10.12
C THR A 291 11.70 -16.93 -10.68
N LYS A 292 10.97 -16.19 -11.55
CA LYS A 292 9.67 -16.59 -12.08
C LYS A 292 8.75 -17.08 -10.96
N MET A 293 8.53 -16.24 -9.96
CA MET A 293 7.63 -16.50 -8.83
C MET A 293 6.17 -16.15 -9.15
N HIS A 294 5.22 -16.73 -8.40
CA HIS A 294 3.83 -16.30 -8.47
C HIS A 294 3.59 -15.08 -7.56
N TRP A 295 2.59 -14.28 -7.91
CA TRP A 295 2.20 -13.07 -7.16
C TRP A 295 0.98 -13.30 -6.26
N LYS A 296 1.06 -12.79 -5.04
CA LYS A 296 -0.02 -12.72 -4.05
C LYS A 296 -0.54 -11.29 -3.93
N ALA A 297 -1.87 -11.18 -3.89
CA ALA A 297 -2.61 -9.93 -3.66
C ALA A 297 -2.04 -8.68 -4.35
N PRO A 298 -1.81 -8.70 -5.68
CA PRO A 298 -1.30 -7.51 -6.35
C PRO A 298 -2.35 -6.39 -6.35
N CYS A 299 -1.90 -5.17 -6.06
CA CYS A 299 -2.75 -3.98 -5.95
C CYS A 299 -2.02 -2.73 -6.44
N PHE A 300 -2.79 -1.67 -6.67
CA PHE A 300 -2.26 -0.34 -6.98
C PHE A 300 -2.00 0.44 -5.69
N SER A 301 -1.17 1.47 -5.77
CA SER A 301 -1.17 2.57 -4.81
C SER A 301 -2.46 3.38 -4.86
N GLY A 302 -2.65 4.25 -3.87
CA GLY A 302 -3.83 5.11 -3.76
C GLY A 302 -4.05 6.03 -4.98
N ASP A 303 -2.97 6.57 -5.53
CA ASP A 303 -2.92 7.38 -6.75
C ASP A 303 -2.90 6.56 -8.05
N GLY A 304 -2.48 5.29 -7.97
CA GLY A 304 -2.33 4.39 -9.11
C GLY A 304 -0.98 4.45 -9.81
N GLU A 305 -0.01 5.21 -9.29
CA GLU A 305 1.34 5.35 -9.86
C GLU A 305 2.24 4.14 -9.56
N TRP A 306 2.00 3.46 -8.45
CA TRP A 306 2.76 2.29 -8.05
C TRP A 306 1.93 1.02 -8.17
N VAL A 307 2.62 -0.04 -8.55
CA VAL A 307 2.06 -1.38 -8.65
C VAL A 307 2.82 -2.24 -7.66
N VAL A 308 2.10 -2.98 -6.82
CA VAL A 308 2.71 -3.80 -5.80
C VAL A 308 2.29 -5.25 -5.93
N GLY A 309 3.23 -6.17 -5.70
CA GLY A 309 3.00 -7.61 -5.71
C GLY A 309 3.74 -8.31 -4.59
N GLY A 310 3.01 -9.07 -3.78
CA GLY A 310 3.60 -9.94 -2.76
C GLY A 310 4.16 -11.22 -3.37
N SER A 311 5.30 -11.68 -2.87
CA SER A 311 5.88 -12.97 -3.21
C SER A 311 4.99 -14.12 -2.73
N ALA A 312 4.69 -15.08 -3.61
CA ALA A 312 4.05 -16.34 -3.21
C ALA A 312 5.05 -17.40 -2.70
N CYS A 313 6.33 -17.08 -2.58
CA CYS A 313 7.34 -18.03 -2.11
C CYS A 313 7.11 -18.39 -0.64
N LYS A 314 7.21 -19.69 -0.33
CA LYS A 314 7.09 -20.17 1.04
C LYS A 314 8.36 -19.83 1.81
N GLY A 315 8.23 -19.10 2.92
CA GLY A 315 9.35 -18.76 3.81
C GLY A 315 10.07 -17.44 3.49
N GLU A 316 9.53 -16.65 2.56
CA GLU A 316 10.00 -15.29 2.29
C GLU A 316 8.84 -14.31 2.32
N HIS A 317 9.02 -13.20 3.03
CA HIS A 317 8.07 -12.10 3.06
C HIS A 317 8.60 -10.95 2.22
N LYS A 318 8.52 -11.10 0.90
CA LYS A 318 9.01 -10.09 -0.06
C LYS A 318 7.86 -9.39 -0.77
N ILE A 319 7.95 -8.07 -0.87
CA ILE A 319 6.98 -7.24 -1.57
C ILE A 319 7.74 -6.46 -2.65
N TYR A 320 7.28 -6.56 -3.88
CA TYR A 320 7.90 -5.91 -5.04
C TYR A 320 7.08 -4.68 -5.41
N ILE A 321 7.76 -3.56 -5.60
CA ILE A 321 7.14 -2.28 -5.98
C ILE A 321 7.69 -1.89 -7.35
N TRP A 322 6.79 -1.73 -8.31
CA TRP A 322 7.11 -1.23 -9.64
C TRP A 322 6.46 0.13 -9.88
N ASP A 323 7.14 0.95 -10.67
CA ASP A 323 6.56 2.11 -11.33
C ASP A 323 5.62 1.64 -12.46
N ARG A 324 4.56 2.41 -12.77
CA ARG A 324 3.68 2.20 -13.94
C ARG A 324 4.45 2.00 -15.25
N ALA A 325 5.64 2.57 -15.41
CA ALA A 325 6.47 2.37 -16.61
C ALA A 325 7.00 0.92 -16.77
N GLY A 326 6.98 0.10 -15.71
CA GLY A 326 7.48 -1.28 -15.70
C GLY A 326 8.80 -1.47 -14.97
N HIS A 327 9.39 -0.40 -14.43
CA HIS A 327 10.66 -0.47 -13.70
C HIS A 327 10.45 -0.98 -12.28
N LEU A 328 11.24 -1.96 -11.86
CA LEU A 328 11.28 -2.40 -10.46
C LEU A 328 12.05 -1.36 -9.64
N VAL A 329 11.36 -0.71 -8.70
CA VAL A 329 11.93 0.38 -7.89
C VAL A 329 12.49 -0.13 -6.57
N LYS A 330 11.73 -0.96 -5.85
CA LYS A 330 12.14 -1.47 -4.55
C LYS A 330 11.62 -2.89 -4.34
N ILE A 331 12.41 -3.68 -3.59
CA ILE A 331 11.96 -4.93 -2.98
C ILE A 331 12.01 -4.72 -1.47
N LEU A 332 10.86 -4.83 -0.82
CA LEU A 332 10.75 -4.80 0.64
C LEU A 332 10.98 -6.22 1.16
N GLU A 333 11.98 -6.37 2.04
CA GLU A 333 12.34 -7.67 2.62
C GLU A 333 11.91 -7.72 4.09
N GLY A 334 10.98 -8.60 4.39
CA GLY A 334 10.41 -8.79 5.72
C GLY A 334 10.91 -10.05 6.41
N PRO A 335 10.20 -10.49 7.45
CA PRO A 335 10.54 -11.71 8.18
C PRO A 335 10.47 -12.96 7.28
N LYS A 336 11.05 -14.08 7.74
CA LYS A 336 11.09 -15.35 6.99
C LYS A 336 9.77 -16.12 7.06
N GLU A 337 8.70 -15.46 6.69
CA GLU A 337 7.32 -15.98 6.71
C GLU A 337 6.68 -15.81 5.33
N ALA A 338 5.71 -16.64 4.99
CA ALA A 338 5.03 -16.49 3.71
C ALA A 338 3.99 -15.37 3.77
N LEU A 339 3.95 -14.52 2.75
CA LEU A 339 2.92 -13.49 2.60
C LEU A 339 1.60 -14.11 2.13
N ILE A 340 0.51 -13.77 2.81
CA ILE A 340 -0.84 -14.27 2.54
C ILE A 340 -1.67 -13.23 1.78
N ASP A 341 -1.71 -12.01 2.31
CA ASP A 341 -2.52 -10.91 1.77
C ASP A 341 -1.78 -9.57 1.89
N LEU A 342 -2.22 -8.59 1.10
CA LEU A 342 -1.57 -7.30 0.95
C LEU A 342 -2.62 -6.22 0.67
N ALA A 343 -2.49 -5.05 1.30
CA ALA A 343 -3.30 -3.87 1.02
C ALA A 343 -2.45 -2.60 1.06
N TRP A 344 -2.60 -1.73 0.07
CA TRP A 344 -1.99 -0.40 0.07
C TRP A 344 -2.95 0.62 0.72
N HIS A 345 -2.40 1.53 1.52
CA HIS A 345 -3.18 2.57 2.19
C HIS A 345 -3.73 3.60 1.19
N PRO A 346 -5.04 3.89 1.16
CA PRO A 346 -5.66 4.63 0.06
C PRO A 346 -5.15 6.05 -0.20
N VAL A 347 -4.53 6.70 0.80
CA VAL A 347 -4.04 8.10 0.71
C VAL A 347 -2.59 8.30 1.19
N HIS A 348 -1.94 7.27 1.73
CA HIS A 348 -0.59 7.38 2.27
C HIS A 348 0.30 6.30 1.66
N PRO A 349 1.63 6.53 1.56
CA PRO A 349 2.57 5.54 1.05
C PRO A 349 2.86 4.46 2.12
N ILE A 350 1.81 3.76 2.54
CA ILE A 350 1.85 2.73 3.58
C ILE A 350 1.31 1.44 2.99
N ILE A 351 2.00 0.33 3.23
CA ILE A 351 1.54 -1.02 2.84
C ILE A 351 1.25 -1.81 4.11
N VAL A 352 0.14 -2.54 4.10
CA VAL A 352 -0.14 -3.54 5.11
C VAL A 352 -0.02 -4.91 4.48
N SER A 353 0.69 -5.81 5.15
CA SER A 353 0.89 -7.19 4.69
C SER A 353 0.58 -8.18 5.79
N VAL A 354 -0.04 -9.30 5.42
CA VAL A 354 -0.41 -10.38 6.34
C VAL A 354 0.53 -11.55 6.16
N SER A 355 1.13 -12.03 7.25
CA SER A 355 1.99 -13.21 7.23
C SER A 355 1.20 -14.50 7.47
N LEU A 356 1.81 -15.65 7.14
CA LEU A 356 1.22 -16.96 7.41
C LEU A 356 1.00 -17.22 8.91
N ALA A 357 1.82 -16.61 9.79
CA ALA A 357 1.64 -16.66 11.24
C ALA A 357 0.41 -15.88 11.71
N GLY A 358 -0.12 -15.00 10.86
CA GLY A 358 -1.29 -14.17 11.14
C GLY A 358 -0.97 -12.79 11.69
N LEU A 359 0.30 -12.39 11.66
CA LEU A 359 0.73 -11.04 12.00
C LEU A 359 0.48 -10.09 10.84
N VAL A 360 0.14 -8.84 11.16
CA VAL A 360 -0.13 -7.80 10.18
C VAL A 360 0.99 -6.76 10.26
N TYR A 361 1.91 -6.78 9.30
CA TYR A 361 3.02 -5.83 9.24
C TYR A 361 2.62 -4.55 8.54
N ILE A 362 2.93 -3.41 9.15
CA ILE A 362 2.76 -2.06 8.61
C ILE A 362 4.10 -1.60 8.07
N TRP A 363 4.15 -1.41 6.77
CA TRP A 363 5.28 -0.88 6.04
C TRP A 363 5.05 0.59 5.80
N ALA A 364 5.91 1.43 6.35
CA ALA A 364 5.85 2.85 6.16
C ALA A 364 7.18 3.37 5.61
N LYS A 365 7.20 4.65 5.33
CA LYS A 365 8.41 5.37 5.02
C LYS A 365 9.28 5.50 6.26
N ASP A 366 10.59 5.44 6.07
CA ASP A 366 11.54 5.77 7.13
C ASP A 366 11.60 7.31 7.25
N TYR A 367 10.84 7.87 8.18
CA TYR A 367 10.83 9.30 8.42
C TYR A 367 12.07 9.69 9.22
N THR A 368 13.00 10.38 8.57
CA THR A 368 14.08 11.06 9.27
C THR A 368 13.55 12.36 9.86
N GLU A 369 13.61 12.50 11.18
CA GLU A 369 13.22 13.72 11.88
C GLU A 369 14.05 14.91 11.38
N ASN A 370 13.38 15.94 10.86
CA ASN A 370 14.03 17.16 10.42
C ASN A 370 14.11 18.15 11.59
N TRP A 371 15.32 18.51 12.01
CA TRP A 371 15.51 19.39 13.16
C TRP A 371 15.17 20.87 12.86
N SER A 372 15.08 21.26 11.58
CA SER A 372 14.59 22.59 11.16
C SER A 372 13.14 22.85 11.56
N ALA A 373 12.35 21.82 11.84
CA ALA A 373 10.98 21.99 12.29
C ALA A 373 10.88 22.58 13.72
N PHE A 374 11.93 22.45 14.55
CA PHE A 374 11.92 22.95 15.93
C PHE A 374 12.14 24.47 16.02
N ALA A 375 12.78 25.07 15.01
CA ALA A 375 13.08 26.49 14.97
C ALA A 375 13.03 26.99 13.51
N PRO A 376 12.12 27.91 13.15
CA PRO A 376 11.97 28.37 11.76
C PRO A 376 13.24 28.95 11.12
N ASP A 377 14.11 29.54 11.93
CA ASP A 377 15.39 30.14 11.49
C ASP A 377 16.53 29.12 11.42
N PHE A 378 16.31 27.86 11.84
CA PHE A 378 17.30 26.81 11.82
C PHE A 378 17.18 26.01 10.53
N LYS A 379 18.30 25.84 9.81
CA LYS A 379 18.39 25.00 8.61
C LYS A 379 19.38 23.88 8.88
N GLU A 380 18.94 22.64 8.71
CA GLU A 380 19.83 21.48 8.73
C GLU A 380 20.64 21.43 7.43
N LEU A 381 21.94 21.18 7.54
CA LEU A 381 22.86 21.12 6.40
C LEU A 381 23.42 19.71 6.30
N GLU A 382 23.27 19.09 5.12
CA GLU A 382 23.89 17.79 4.83
C GLU A 382 25.40 17.91 4.54
N GLU A 383 25.79 19.04 3.93
CA GLU A 383 27.17 19.37 3.61
C GLU A 383 27.53 20.76 4.16
N ASN A 384 28.82 21.02 4.34
CA ASN A 384 29.28 22.32 4.83
C ASN A 384 29.01 23.40 3.77
N GLU A 385 28.14 24.36 4.08
CA GLU A 385 27.99 25.59 3.30
C GLU A 385 29.04 26.61 3.76
N GLU A 386 29.80 27.18 2.81
CA GLU A 386 30.72 28.28 3.11
C GLU A 386 29.92 29.56 3.34
N TYR A 387 30.15 30.18 4.49
CA TYR A 387 29.48 31.43 4.85
C TYR A 387 29.97 32.56 3.94
N VAL A 388 29.03 33.17 3.21
CA VAL A 388 29.29 34.38 2.43
C VAL A 388 28.86 35.58 3.29
N GLU A 389 29.86 36.25 3.85
CA GLU A 389 29.68 37.48 4.63
C GLU A 389 28.93 38.53 3.81
N ARG A 390 27.86 39.09 4.38
CA ARG A 390 27.13 40.18 3.72
C ARG A 390 27.80 41.51 4.05
N GLU A 391 27.83 42.42 3.08
CA GLU A 391 28.50 43.73 3.22
C GLU A 391 27.96 44.58 4.39
N ASP A 392 26.70 44.34 4.80
CA ASP A 392 25.97 45.05 5.85
C ASP A 392 26.06 44.39 7.24
N GLU A 393 26.75 43.25 7.38
CA GLU A 393 26.82 42.49 8.64
C GLU A 393 27.53 43.25 9.77
N PHE A 394 28.51 44.08 9.40
CA PHE A 394 29.29 44.87 10.34
C PHE A 394 28.82 46.32 10.46
N ASP A 395 27.74 46.68 9.77
CA ASP A 395 27.16 48.02 9.83
C ASP A 395 26.22 48.16 11.04
N LEU A 396 26.44 49.20 11.84
CA LEU A 396 25.53 49.61 12.92
C LEU A 396 24.32 50.32 12.31
N ILE A 397 23.39 49.55 11.75
CA ILE A 397 22.12 50.07 11.24
C ILE A 397 21.20 50.38 12.44
N PRO A 398 20.76 51.64 12.64
CA PRO A 398 19.78 51.96 13.68
C PRO A 398 18.49 51.14 13.47
N GLU A 399 17.85 50.67 14.54
CA GLU A 399 16.72 49.73 14.48
C GLU A 399 15.56 50.14 13.54
N THR A 400 15.46 51.42 13.21
CA THR A 400 14.47 51.99 12.30
C THR A 400 14.68 51.67 10.81
N GLU A 401 15.86 51.19 10.42
CA GLU A 401 16.21 50.88 9.02
C GLU A 401 16.35 49.37 8.74
N LYS A 402 16.06 48.52 9.72
CA LYS A 402 16.14 47.06 9.55
C LYS A 402 15.06 46.57 8.57
N VAL A 403 15.55 46.20 7.38
CA VAL A 403 14.98 45.31 6.36
C VAL A 403 13.63 45.77 5.80
N LYS A 404 13.53 45.85 4.47
CA LYS A 404 12.23 45.88 3.78
C LYS A 404 11.46 44.64 4.22
N VAL A 405 10.54 44.80 5.18
CA VAL A 405 9.52 43.81 5.48
C VAL A 405 8.94 43.44 4.13
N LEU A 406 9.04 42.17 3.76
CA LEU A 406 8.41 41.66 2.55
C LEU A 406 6.98 42.21 2.55
N ASP A 407 6.54 42.71 1.40
CA ASP A 407 5.22 43.30 1.19
C ASP A 407 4.17 42.16 1.31
N VAL A 408 4.06 41.59 2.50
CA VAL A 408 3.07 40.60 2.86
C VAL A 408 1.82 41.42 3.11
N ASN A 409 0.81 41.20 2.29
CA ASN A 409 -0.45 41.88 2.40
C ASN A 409 -1.15 41.42 3.70
N GLU A 410 -0.87 42.10 4.81
CA GLU A 410 -1.49 41.81 6.12
C GLU A 410 -3.02 41.98 6.09
N ASP A 411 -3.53 42.70 5.09
CA ASP A 411 -4.96 42.92 4.84
C ASP A 411 -5.58 41.85 3.93
N GLU A 412 -4.87 40.76 3.60
CA GLU A 412 -5.42 39.67 2.78
C GLU A 412 -6.53 38.93 3.56
N GLU A 413 -7.72 38.86 2.97
CA GLU A 413 -8.85 38.11 3.56
C GLU A 413 -8.57 36.61 3.48
N VAL A 414 -8.34 35.98 4.64
CA VAL A 414 -8.13 34.53 4.75
C VAL A 414 -9.47 33.82 4.96
N ASP A 415 -9.78 32.91 4.06
CA ASP A 415 -10.93 32.02 4.19
C ASP A 415 -10.63 30.89 5.19
N ILE A 416 -11.37 30.86 6.31
CA ILE A 416 -11.24 29.87 7.38
C ILE A 416 -12.35 28.80 7.35
N ASP A 417 -13.38 28.99 6.52
CA ASP A 417 -14.57 28.14 6.49
C ASP A 417 -14.54 27.15 5.32
N THR A 418 -13.90 27.51 4.22
CA THR A 418 -13.80 26.62 3.06
C THR A 418 -12.84 25.47 3.34
N VAL A 419 -13.39 24.26 3.34
CA VAL A 419 -12.60 23.04 3.39
C VAL A 419 -12.01 22.76 2.02
N GLU A 420 -10.68 22.74 1.92
CA GLU A 420 -9.99 22.33 0.70
C GLU A 420 -10.46 20.94 0.25
N LYS A 421 -10.71 20.81 -1.05
CA LYS A 421 -11.07 19.52 -1.63
C LYS A 421 -9.78 18.71 -1.77
N ASP A 422 -9.62 17.69 -0.92
CA ASP A 422 -8.62 16.65 -1.14
C ASP A 422 -8.72 16.17 -2.59
N ALA A 423 -7.62 16.23 -3.35
CA ALA A 423 -7.58 15.84 -4.77
C ALA A 423 -8.07 14.41 -5.04
N PHE A 424 -8.08 13.57 -4.00
CA PHE A 424 -8.50 12.17 -4.01
C PHE A 424 -9.91 11.93 -3.45
N SER A 425 -10.61 12.97 -2.99
CA SER A 425 -11.99 12.90 -2.53
C SER A 425 -12.93 13.07 -3.71
N ASP A 426 -13.71 12.03 -4.07
CA ASP A 426 -14.82 12.16 -5.02
C ASP A 426 -15.72 13.32 -4.55
N SER A 427 -15.79 14.38 -5.38
CA SER A 427 -16.17 15.77 -5.02
C SER A 427 -17.54 15.97 -4.37
N ASP A 428 -18.39 14.95 -4.33
CA ASP A 428 -19.81 15.07 -3.98
C ASP A 428 -20.21 14.26 -2.72
N THR A 429 -19.26 13.61 -2.01
CA THR A 429 -19.64 12.52 -1.08
C THR A 429 -18.91 12.44 0.27
N SER A 430 -18.08 13.44 0.60
CA SER A 430 -17.18 13.42 1.79
C SER A 430 -17.89 13.56 3.15
N VAL A 431 -19.17 13.89 3.16
CA VAL A 431 -19.97 14.15 4.38
C VAL A 431 -20.60 12.87 4.93
N GLU A 432 -20.91 11.89 4.08
CA GLU A 432 -21.56 10.63 4.48
C GLU A 432 -20.56 9.54 4.91
N GLU A 433 -19.26 9.81 4.90
CA GLU A 433 -18.24 8.77 5.12
C GLU A 433 -17.92 8.55 6.61
N LEU A 434 -17.87 7.28 7.04
CA LEU A 434 -17.47 6.88 8.37
C LEU A 434 -15.97 7.12 8.56
N ARG A 435 -15.63 8.14 9.37
CA ARG A 435 -14.24 8.54 9.63
C ARG A 435 -13.63 7.83 10.82
N TYR A 436 -14.40 7.72 11.90
CA TYR A 436 -14.01 7.07 13.14
C TYR A 436 -15.19 6.26 13.68
N LEU A 437 -14.89 5.26 14.48
CA LEU A 437 -15.88 4.60 15.32
C LEU A 437 -15.83 5.24 16.71
N PRO A 438 -16.97 5.63 17.30
CA PRO A 438 -16.97 6.15 18.65
C PRO A 438 -16.44 5.07 19.59
N ALA A 439 -15.42 5.41 20.38
CA ALA A 439 -14.93 4.52 21.42
C ALA A 439 -16.03 4.39 22.49
N GLU A 440 -16.50 3.17 22.74
CA GLU A 440 -17.26 2.90 23.96
C GLU A 440 -16.25 2.94 25.12
N PRO A 441 -16.40 3.86 26.09
CA PRO A 441 -15.48 3.91 27.22
C PRO A 441 -15.59 2.59 28.00
N ILE A 442 -14.54 1.78 27.94
CA ILE A 442 -14.43 0.56 28.73
C ILE A 442 -14.32 1.02 30.19
N PRO A 443 -15.23 0.61 31.09
CA PRO A 443 -15.07 0.92 32.51
C PRO A 443 -13.77 0.26 32.98
N ASP A 444 -12.89 1.03 33.61
CA ASP A 444 -11.66 0.52 34.19
C ASP A 444 -11.95 -0.74 35.02
N THR A 445 -11.33 -1.85 34.66
CA THR A 445 -11.38 -3.05 35.49
C THR A 445 -10.57 -2.76 36.75
N ASN A 446 -11.18 -2.96 37.93
CA ASN A 446 -10.60 -2.68 39.25
C ASN A 446 -9.23 -3.35 39.51
N ASP A 447 -8.78 -4.26 38.65
CA ASP A 447 -7.54 -5.03 38.83
C ASP A 447 -6.25 -4.20 38.69
N GLN A 448 -6.32 -2.97 38.15
CA GLN A 448 -5.16 -2.06 38.15
C GLN A 448 -5.07 -1.18 39.41
N GLN A 449 -6.14 -1.08 40.19
CA GLN A 449 -6.17 -0.21 41.37
C GLN A 449 -5.45 -0.83 42.57
N ASP A 450 -5.43 -2.16 42.68
CA ASP A 450 -4.76 -2.85 43.80
C ASP A 450 -3.22 -2.79 43.71
N ASN A 451 -2.64 -2.78 42.51
CA ASN A 451 -1.18 -2.62 42.34
C ASN A 451 -0.68 -1.18 42.54
N LEU A 452 -1.54 -0.18 42.28
CA LEU A 452 -1.25 1.22 42.55
C LEU A 452 -1.33 1.54 44.05
N VAL A 453 -2.25 0.92 44.80
CA VAL A 453 -2.43 1.16 46.24
C VAL A 453 -1.28 0.61 47.08
N GLU A 454 -0.65 -0.51 46.71
CA GLU A 454 0.57 -0.99 47.39
C GLU A 454 1.78 -0.08 47.12
N SER A 455 1.88 0.47 45.91
CA SER A 455 2.97 1.37 45.53
C SER A 455 2.87 2.74 46.21
N ILE A 456 1.66 3.25 46.42
CA ILE A 456 1.41 4.54 47.07
C ILE A 456 1.65 4.47 48.60
N LYS A 457 1.30 3.35 49.25
CA LYS A 457 1.56 3.17 50.70
C LYS A 457 3.04 3.09 51.08
N LEU A 458 3.91 2.69 50.15
CA LEU A 458 5.36 2.69 50.38
C LEU A 458 5.99 4.10 50.28
N ILE A 459 5.32 5.04 49.59
CA ILE A 459 5.83 6.40 49.36
C ILE A 459 5.39 7.37 50.47
N GLU A 460 4.18 7.18 51.03
CA GLU A 460 3.66 8.05 52.10
C GLU A 460 4.40 7.91 53.45
N GLY A 461 5.22 6.87 53.63
CA GLY A 461 6.01 6.67 54.86
C GLY A 461 7.27 7.53 54.99
N GLN A 462 7.67 8.29 53.95
CA GLN A 462 8.96 9.00 53.92
C GLN A 462 8.88 10.53 53.83
N ILE A 463 7.69 11.13 53.78
CA ILE A 463 7.54 12.59 53.65
C ILE A 463 6.72 13.15 54.81
N SER A 464 7.27 13.11 56.02
CA SER A 464 6.77 13.91 57.14
C SER A 464 7.92 14.50 57.97
N ALA A 465 8.55 15.56 57.46
CA ALA A 465 9.29 16.53 58.28
C ALA A 465 9.51 17.83 57.49
N SER A 466 8.65 18.82 57.71
CA SER A 466 8.92 20.22 57.34
C SER A 466 9.66 20.90 58.49
N PRO A 467 10.71 21.71 58.26
CA PRO A 467 11.20 22.64 59.26
C PRO A 467 10.58 24.03 59.07
N ALA A 468 10.20 24.65 60.19
CA ALA A 468 9.61 25.97 60.29
C ALA A 468 10.65 27.11 60.19
N SER A 469 10.15 28.28 59.81
CA SER A 469 10.81 29.58 59.68
C SER A 469 11.07 30.28 61.02
N GLU A 470 12.26 30.84 61.22
CA GLU A 470 12.52 31.98 62.12
C GLU A 470 13.55 32.94 61.49
N GLU A 471 13.36 34.24 61.72
CA GLU A 471 14.09 35.38 61.15
C GLU A 471 15.37 35.78 61.94
N ALA A 472 16.23 36.50 61.20
CA ALA A 472 17.11 37.61 61.60
C ALA A 472 18.46 37.35 62.33
N GLY A 473 19.54 37.89 61.74
CA GLY A 473 20.78 38.23 62.45
C GLY A 473 22.04 38.34 61.57
N GLN A 474 22.60 39.55 61.46
CA GLN A 474 23.76 39.94 60.65
C GLN A 474 25.13 39.44 61.16
N ASN A 475 26.12 39.52 60.25
CA ASN A 475 27.57 39.72 60.38
C ASN A 475 28.52 38.52 60.46
N GLY A 476 29.59 38.59 59.63
CA GLY A 476 30.93 38.10 60.01
C GLY A 476 31.70 37.30 58.96
N HIS A 477 32.78 37.90 58.44
CA HIS A 477 33.87 37.27 57.67
C HIS A 477 34.46 36.00 58.32
N HIS A 478 34.84 34.99 57.52
CA HIS A 478 36.24 34.58 57.28
C HIS A 478 36.36 33.28 56.45
N ALA A 479 37.49 33.18 55.76
CA ALA A 479 37.92 32.14 54.83
C ALA A 479 38.33 30.81 55.47
N SER A 480 38.22 29.70 54.71
CA SER A 480 39.26 28.66 54.51
C SER A 480 38.71 27.40 53.83
N SER A 481 39.36 26.95 52.74
CA SER A 481 39.38 25.56 52.22
C SER A 481 40.31 24.67 53.09
N PRO A 482 40.63 23.37 52.82
CA PRO A 482 40.19 22.41 51.78
C PRO A 482 40.05 20.92 52.26
N GLN A 483 39.97 19.97 51.28
CA GLN A 483 40.26 18.51 51.30
C GLN A 483 39.12 17.55 51.75
N ALA A 484 38.58 16.65 50.91
CA ALA A 484 39.10 15.50 50.12
C ALA A 484 39.00 14.17 50.90
N GLU A 485 38.13 13.25 50.46
CA GLU A 485 38.46 11.85 50.09
C GLU A 485 37.21 11.03 49.69
N GLU A 486 37.47 10.04 48.83
CA GLU A 486 36.56 9.20 48.05
C GLU A 486 35.94 8.03 48.84
N MET A 487 34.71 7.65 48.48
CA MET A 487 34.18 6.29 48.22
C MET A 487 32.74 6.51 47.71
N GLY A 488 32.21 5.95 46.63
CA GLY A 488 32.54 4.76 45.87
C GLY A 488 31.28 3.92 45.71
N GLU A 489 30.30 4.35 44.90
CA GLU A 489 29.18 3.50 44.47
C GLU A 489 28.92 3.62 42.95
N THR A 490 28.90 2.44 42.34
CA THR A 490 28.81 2.17 40.90
C THR A 490 27.36 2.23 40.38
N ARG A 491 27.10 3.09 39.39
CA ARG A 491 25.94 2.95 38.48
C ARG A 491 26.43 2.83 37.05
N GLY A 492 26.23 1.64 36.47
CA GLY A 492 26.59 1.32 35.08
C GLY A 492 25.74 2.11 34.08
N LYS A 493 26.38 2.95 33.28
CA LYS A 493 25.80 3.51 32.04
C LYS A 493 26.37 2.75 30.85
N ARG A 494 25.46 2.16 30.04
CA ARG A 494 25.74 1.60 28.71
C ARG A 494 26.35 2.70 27.82
N LYS A 495 27.61 2.54 27.42
CA LYS A 495 28.27 3.36 26.39
C LYS A 495 27.83 2.85 25.00
N ARG A 496 27.28 3.75 24.18
CA ARG A 496 27.17 3.57 22.72
C ARG A 496 28.58 3.64 22.11
N LYS A 497 28.90 2.72 21.19
CA LYS A 497 30.14 2.73 20.40
C LYS A 497 30.06 3.85 19.33
N PRO A 498 31.14 4.59 19.03
CA PRO A 498 31.17 5.48 17.88
C PRO A 498 31.43 4.70 16.57
N SER A 499 30.96 5.28 15.47
CA SER A 499 31.02 4.76 14.11
C SER A 499 32.42 4.80 13.49
N GLU A 500 32.63 3.92 12.52
CA GLU A 500 33.90 3.58 11.86
C GLU A 500 34.53 4.73 11.04
N LYS A 501 33.77 5.80 10.76
CA LYS A 501 34.26 7.00 10.04
C LYS A 501 35.16 7.93 10.86
N ALA A 502 35.26 7.74 12.19
CA ALA A 502 36.08 8.60 13.05
C ALA A 502 37.56 8.15 13.18
N MET A 503 37.93 6.97 12.67
CA MET A 503 39.31 6.45 12.79
C MET A 503 40.21 6.75 11.58
N GLU A 504 39.65 7.14 10.43
CA GLU A 504 40.45 7.37 9.21
C GLU A 504 41.08 8.77 9.16
N LEU A 505 40.48 9.76 9.83
CA LEU A 505 40.95 11.15 9.83
C LEU A 505 42.06 11.47 10.86
N GLN A 506 42.43 10.51 11.72
CA GLN A 506 43.52 10.70 12.70
C GLN A 506 44.86 10.07 12.26
N ALA A 507 44.92 9.39 11.11
CA ALA A 507 46.14 8.74 10.64
C ALA A 507 47.05 9.62 9.73
N GLU A 508 46.59 10.80 9.29
CA GLU A 508 47.33 11.59 8.27
C GLU A 508 48.20 12.74 8.80
N LYS A 509 48.25 12.98 10.12
CA LYS A 509 49.09 14.03 10.72
C LYS A 509 50.19 13.47 11.62
N ALA A 510 51.12 12.69 11.04
CA ALA A 510 52.45 12.52 11.63
C ALA A 510 53.48 12.04 10.58
N LYS A 511 54.31 12.95 10.07
CA LYS A 511 55.64 12.64 9.53
C LYS A 511 56.70 13.32 10.39
N PRO A 512 57.90 12.73 10.50
CA PRO A 512 59.04 13.46 9.92
C PRO A 512 60.09 12.57 9.19
N LEU A 513 60.84 13.23 8.31
CA LEU A 513 61.90 12.72 7.42
C LEU A 513 63.29 12.58 8.07
N LYS A 514 64.11 11.66 7.54
CA LYS A 514 65.60 11.66 7.31
C LYS A 514 65.98 10.25 6.77
N GLY A 515 66.87 9.98 5.81
CA GLY A 515 67.81 10.72 4.96
C GLY A 515 68.93 9.75 4.49
N SER A 516 69.44 9.94 3.26
CA SER A 516 70.64 9.31 2.62
C SER A 516 70.49 7.85 2.10
N GLY A 517 71.03 7.43 0.94
CA GLY A 517 71.77 8.08 -0.14
C GLY A 517 72.31 7.03 -1.16
N LYS A 518 72.65 7.47 -2.40
CA LYS A 518 73.56 6.84 -3.41
C LYS A 518 73.18 5.43 -3.95
N THR A 519 73.38 4.97 -5.19
CA THR A 519 74.01 5.39 -6.47
C THR A 519 73.78 4.28 -7.54
N VAL A 520 73.57 4.66 -8.81
CA VAL A 520 74.21 4.15 -10.07
C VAL A 520 73.78 2.83 -10.79
N ARG A 521 73.43 3.03 -12.09
CA ARG A 521 73.62 2.26 -13.37
C ARG A 521 72.95 0.90 -13.68
N ALA A 522 72.07 0.96 -14.70
CA ALA A 522 72.18 0.41 -16.08
C ALA A 522 72.58 -1.06 -16.34
N LYS A 523 71.75 -1.80 -17.12
CA LYS A 523 72.11 -2.37 -18.44
C LYS A 523 70.97 -3.14 -19.15
N ASN A 524 71.03 -3.06 -20.48
CA ASN A 524 70.23 -3.68 -21.56
C ASN A 524 70.34 -5.23 -21.67
N ARG A 525 69.31 -5.84 -22.29
CA ARG A 525 69.28 -6.72 -23.50
C ARG A 525 67.94 -7.50 -23.56
N ALA A 526 67.12 -7.41 -24.63
CA ALA A 526 67.17 -8.11 -25.95
C ALA A 526 66.91 -9.65 -25.82
N ALA A 527 66.12 -10.38 -26.63
CA ALA A 527 65.43 -10.20 -27.92
C ALA A 527 64.54 -11.45 -28.23
N PHE A 528 63.86 -11.42 -29.40
CA PHE A 528 63.36 -12.50 -30.30
C PHE A 528 61.86 -12.85 -30.39
N ASP A 529 61.19 -12.22 -31.36
CA ASP A 529 60.45 -12.72 -32.55
C ASP A 529 59.90 -14.16 -32.61
N GLN A 530 58.64 -14.31 -33.07
CA GLN A 530 58.36 -14.87 -34.41
C GLN A 530 56.95 -14.55 -34.94
N GLU A 531 56.92 -14.19 -36.22
CA GLU A 531 55.79 -13.81 -37.09
C GLU A 531 54.98 -15.02 -37.60
N THR A 532 53.75 -14.77 -38.03
CA THR A 532 53.23 -15.19 -39.36
C THR A 532 52.14 -14.21 -39.83
N ASP A 533 52.43 -13.55 -40.95
CA ASP A 533 51.55 -12.94 -41.96
C ASP A 533 50.44 -13.91 -42.43
N ASP A 534 49.33 -13.54 -43.07
CA ASP A 534 49.05 -12.70 -44.26
C ASP A 534 47.50 -12.59 -44.34
N SER A 535 46.77 -11.66 -44.98
CA SER A 535 47.03 -10.83 -46.16
C SER A 535 45.92 -9.75 -46.33
N ILE A 536 46.32 -8.71 -47.08
CA ILE A 536 45.67 -7.46 -47.51
C ILE A 536 44.50 -7.61 -48.51
N ASN A 537 43.53 -6.69 -48.45
CA ASN A 537 42.87 -5.94 -49.56
C ASN A 537 41.70 -5.16 -48.93
N GLY A 538 41.50 -3.84 -49.03
CA GLY A 538 41.88 -2.84 -50.03
C GLY A 538 40.60 -2.08 -50.40
N GLY A 539 40.61 -0.75 -50.32
CA GLY A 539 39.53 0.08 -50.87
C GLY A 539 39.13 1.27 -49.99
N ASP A 540 39.82 2.39 -50.22
CA ASP A 540 39.33 3.75 -49.95
C ASP A 540 38.06 4.05 -50.77
N ASP A 541 37.21 4.96 -50.28
CA ASP A 541 36.56 6.02 -51.07
C ASP A 541 35.70 6.91 -50.14
N ASP A 542 36.26 8.10 -49.86
CA ASP A 542 35.69 9.44 -50.03
C ASP A 542 34.28 9.83 -49.52
N ASP A 543 34.34 10.84 -48.64
CA ASP A 543 33.74 12.17 -48.73
C ASP A 543 32.21 12.43 -48.62
N ASP A 544 31.97 13.41 -47.75
CA ASP A 544 31.10 14.57 -47.88
C ASP A 544 29.57 14.47 -47.81
N ALA A 545 29.08 14.94 -46.66
CA ALA A 545 28.40 16.22 -46.48
C ALA A 545 26.99 16.49 -47.07
N TYR A 546 26.19 17.13 -46.21
CA TYR A 546 24.97 17.93 -46.44
C TYR A 546 23.71 17.21 -46.97
N TYR A 547 22.74 16.96 -46.08
CA TYR A 547 21.61 17.86 -45.83
C TYR A 547 20.82 17.47 -44.58
#